data_AF-A0A3S4FQP5-F1
#
_entry.id   AF-A0A3S4FQP5-F1
#
_cell.length_a   1.000
_cell.length_b   1.000
_cell.length_c   1.000
_cell.angle_alpha   90.00
_cell.angle_beta   90.00
_cell.angle_gamma   90.00
#
_symmetry.space_group_name_H-M   'P 1'
#
loop_
_entity.id
_entity.type
_entity.pdbx_description
1 polymer ?
#
loop_
_entity_poly.entity_id
_entity_poly.type
_entity_poly.pdbx_seq_one_letter_code
_entity_poly.pdbx_strand_id
1 'polypeptide(L)'
;MLLQGFLESYLHAPKLYSFDEINNAGFHGAHVKFNKNSNVELIHSAAFISNSLSDGVSYAIDVILKAFPELRSLDGLLGNTFLETNFTEDECQILASLLIPGESSYSQGYEDRLAIFIGYNHKIEESLIYENASRFPSLLEQKNYSQCSAGTRISKEEINKLSIVNATIDCFFVPFDDVNKFNDEFIESLKNEEA
;
A
#
# COMPACT_ATOMS: atom_id res chain seq x y z
N MET A 1 -4.89 -8.73 -0.54
CA MET A 1 -4.14 -9.68 0.32
C MET A 1 -2.64 -9.41 0.37
N LEU A 2 -1.89 -9.39 -0.74
CA LEU A 2 -0.42 -9.24 -0.69
C LEU A 2 0.04 -7.91 -0.06
N LEU A 3 -0.58 -6.79 -0.45
CA LEU A 3 -0.34 -5.47 0.16
C LEU A 3 -0.70 -5.46 1.65
N GLN A 4 -1.84 -6.03 2.02
CA GLN A 4 -2.30 -6.09 3.40
C GLN A 4 -1.32 -6.86 4.29
N GLY A 5 -0.93 -8.07 3.87
CA GLY A 5 0.03 -8.89 4.62
C GLY A 5 1.40 -8.21 4.74
N PHE A 6 1.83 -7.48 3.70
CA PHE A 6 3.05 -6.68 3.76
C PHE A 6 2.95 -5.54 4.78
N LEU A 7 1.88 -4.72 4.75
CA LEU A 7 1.73 -3.60 5.69
C LEU A 7 1.63 -4.07 7.14
N GLU A 8 0.88 -5.15 7.40
CA GLU A 8 0.72 -5.71 8.73
C GLU A 8 2.02 -6.34 9.26
N SER A 9 2.76 -7.08 8.42
CA SER A 9 3.97 -7.79 8.85
C SER A 9 5.21 -6.90 8.88
N TYR A 10 5.37 -6.00 7.91
CA TYR A 10 6.56 -5.18 7.73
C TYR A 10 6.48 -3.84 8.47
N LEU A 11 5.31 -3.18 8.42
CA LEU A 11 5.12 -1.88 9.09
C LEU A 11 4.48 -2.01 10.48
N HIS A 12 4.11 -3.23 10.89
CA HIS A 12 3.32 -3.47 12.11
C HIS A 12 2.06 -2.60 12.14
N ALA A 13 1.46 -2.38 10.97
CA ALA A 13 0.31 -1.51 10.79
C ALA A 13 -0.95 -2.37 10.60
N PRO A 14 -1.69 -2.71 11.68
CA PRO A 14 -2.92 -3.47 11.54
C PRO A 14 -3.93 -2.75 10.65
N LYS A 15 -4.70 -3.54 9.89
CA LYS A 15 -5.79 -3.01 9.08
C LYS A 15 -6.88 -2.41 9.97
N LEU A 16 -7.30 -1.20 9.63
CA LEU A 16 -8.36 -0.49 10.32
C LEU A 16 -9.71 -0.74 9.63
N TYR A 17 -9.76 -0.60 8.30
CA TYR A 17 -10.95 -0.87 7.50
C TYR A 17 -10.60 -1.14 6.02
N SER A 18 -11.51 -1.84 5.31
CA SER A 18 -11.53 -1.88 3.84
C SER A 18 -12.42 -0.77 3.29
N PHE A 19 -12.12 -0.28 2.08
CA PHE A 19 -13.04 0.62 1.36
C PHE A 19 -14.13 -0.13 0.55
N ASP A 20 -14.42 -1.40 0.86
CA ASP A 20 -15.33 -2.27 0.09
C ASP A 20 -16.75 -1.69 -0.12
N GLU A 21 -17.14 -0.64 0.61
CA GLU A 21 -18.47 0.00 0.57
C GLU A 21 -18.47 1.45 0.02
N ILE A 22 -17.31 2.03 -0.31
CA ILE A 22 -17.21 3.41 -0.79
C ILE A 22 -16.57 3.38 -2.17
N ASN A 23 -17.24 4.01 -3.16
CA ASN A 23 -16.83 4.19 -4.56
C ASN A 23 -15.48 4.95 -4.74
N ASN A 24 -14.41 4.57 -4.04
CA ASN A 24 -13.10 5.20 -4.17
C ASN A 24 -12.24 4.42 -5.15
N ALA A 25 -11.95 5.09 -6.25
CA ALA A 25 -11.43 4.60 -7.52
C ALA A 25 -9.97 4.09 -7.51
N GLY A 26 -9.50 3.46 -6.42
CA GLY A 26 -8.18 2.82 -6.38
C GLY A 26 -7.55 2.58 -5.00
N PHE A 27 -8.20 2.95 -3.90
CA PHE A 27 -7.74 2.62 -2.55
C PHE A 27 -8.46 1.38 -2.02
N HIS A 28 -7.72 0.49 -1.35
CA HIS A 28 -8.22 -0.81 -0.88
C HIS A 28 -8.61 -0.79 0.60
N GLY A 29 -8.03 0.10 1.37
CA GLY A 29 -8.35 0.28 2.79
C GLY A 29 -7.36 1.21 3.47
N ALA A 30 -7.53 1.39 4.78
CA ALA A 30 -6.55 2.06 5.61
C ALA A 30 -6.06 1.15 6.73
N HIS A 31 -4.82 1.38 7.12
CA HIS A 31 -4.15 0.75 8.24
C HIS A 31 -3.78 1.82 9.26
N VAL A 32 -3.70 1.43 10.52
CA VAL A 32 -3.26 2.33 11.60
C VAL A 32 -1.91 1.91 12.11
N LYS A 33 -1.02 2.86 12.36
CA LYS A 33 0.27 2.61 12.98
C LYS A 33 0.47 3.54 14.17
N PHE A 34 0.75 2.93 15.32
CA PHE A 34 1.08 3.64 16.55
C PHE A 34 2.60 3.78 16.65
N ASN A 35 3.06 5.03 16.71
CA ASN A 35 4.47 5.32 16.94
C ASN A 35 4.73 5.46 18.46
N LYS A 36 6.00 5.26 18.85
CA LYS A 36 6.44 5.27 20.26
C LYS A 36 6.12 6.56 21.04
N ASN A 37 5.78 7.65 20.36
CA ASN A 37 5.43 8.94 20.94
C ASN A 37 3.91 9.22 20.95
N SER A 38 3.08 8.17 20.81
CA SER A 38 1.61 8.29 20.70
C SER A 38 1.12 9.06 19.46
N ASN A 39 1.99 9.27 18.47
CA ASN A 39 1.58 9.75 17.16
C ASN A 39 0.95 8.61 16.37
N VAL A 40 -0.20 8.90 15.76
CA VAL A 40 -0.96 7.95 14.95
C VAL A 40 -0.73 8.27 13.48
N GLU A 41 -0.30 7.28 12.70
CA GLU A 41 -0.27 7.35 11.24
C GLU A 41 -1.47 6.57 10.68
N LEU A 42 -2.26 7.22 9.83
CA LEU A 42 -3.29 6.57 9.03
C LEU A 42 -2.73 6.28 7.64
N ILE A 43 -2.55 5.01 7.31
CA ILE A 43 -1.90 4.55 6.09
C ILE A 43 -2.98 4.11 5.09
N HIS A 44 -3.32 4.96 4.13
CA HIS A 44 -4.22 4.61 3.03
C HIS A 44 -3.45 3.80 1.99
N SER A 45 -4.01 2.66 1.63
CA SER A 45 -3.32 1.66 0.83
C SER A 45 -3.93 1.54 -0.55
N ALA A 46 -3.10 1.56 -1.59
CA ALA A 46 -3.51 1.42 -2.99
C ALA A 46 -2.59 0.41 -3.69
N ALA A 47 -3.15 -0.48 -4.51
CA ALA A 47 -2.37 -1.41 -5.31
C ALA A 47 -2.80 -1.36 -6.77
N PHE A 48 -1.81 -1.30 -7.65
CA PHE A 48 -1.94 -1.23 -9.09
C PHE A 48 -1.08 -2.30 -9.73
N ILE A 49 -1.61 -2.93 -10.79
CA ILE A 49 -0.88 -3.89 -11.62
C ILE A 49 -0.82 -3.32 -13.03
N SER A 50 0.36 -3.36 -13.64
CA SER A 50 0.58 -2.86 -15.00
C SER A 50 1.59 -3.72 -15.75
N ASN A 51 1.57 -3.68 -17.08
CA ASN A 51 2.55 -4.37 -17.90
C ASN A 51 3.94 -3.71 -17.87
N SER A 52 4.04 -2.43 -17.48
CA SER A 52 5.32 -1.72 -17.36
C SER A 52 5.34 -0.86 -16.11
N LEU A 53 6.54 -0.67 -15.54
CA LEU A 53 6.73 0.17 -14.35
C LEU A 53 6.33 1.62 -14.62
N SER A 54 6.68 2.17 -15.79
CA SER A 54 6.36 3.56 -16.14
C SER A 54 4.85 3.77 -16.23
N ASP A 55 4.14 2.86 -16.89
CA ASP A 55 2.68 2.97 -17.03
C ASP A 55 1.99 2.79 -15.67
N GLY A 56 2.49 1.85 -14.84
CA GLY A 56 2.00 1.63 -13.49
C GLY A 56 2.16 2.86 -12.59
N VAL A 57 3.33 3.53 -12.66
CA VAL A 57 3.58 4.78 -11.92
C VAL A 57 2.63 5.89 -12.38
N SER A 58 2.55 6.13 -13.69
CA SER A 58 1.68 7.20 -14.23
C SER A 58 0.22 6.98 -13.87
N TYR A 59 -0.27 5.74 -13.97
CA TYR A 59 -1.65 5.40 -13.62
C TYR A 59 -1.91 5.56 -12.12
N ALA A 60 -1.02 5.05 -11.27
CA ALA A 60 -1.15 5.19 -9.83
C ALA A 60 -1.25 6.65 -9.40
N ILE A 61 -0.41 7.52 -9.97
CA ILE A 61 -0.39 8.95 -9.66
C ILE A 61 -1.70 9.63 -10.07
N ASP A 62 -2.18 9.38 -11.29
CA ASP A 62 -3.46 9.94 -11.76
C ASP A 62 -4.64 9.55 -10.86
N VAL A 63 -4.68 8.29 -10.45
CA VAL A 63 -5.71 7.78 -9.52
C VAL A 63 -5.60 8.48 -8.16
N ILE A 64 -4.40 8.56 -7.58
CA ILE A 64 -4.19 9.13 -6.26
C ILE A 64 -4.55 10.61 -6.22
N LEU A 65 -4.12 11.38 -7.22
CA LEU A 65 -4.43 12.82 -7.27
C LEU A 65 -5.93 13.10 -7.37
N LYS A 66 -6.70 12.18 -7.94
CA LYS A 66 -8.17 12.28 -8.03
C LYS A 66 -8.87 11.79 -6.77
N ALA A 67 -8.42 10.66 -6.22
CA ALA A 67 -9.13 9.96 -5.16
C ALA A 67 -8.73 10.42 -3.74
N PHE A 68 -7.47 10.83 -3.53
CA PHE A 68 -6.98 11.21 -2.20
C PHE A 68 -7.73 12.39 -1.58
N PRO A 69 -8.03 13.49 -2.32
CA PRO A 69 -8.80 14.61 -1.76
C PRO A 69 -10.22 14.24 -1.33
N GLU A 70 -10.77 13.15 -1.88
CA GLU A 70 -12.12 12.67 -1.61
C GLU A 70 -12.16 11.60 -0.50
N LEU A 71 -10.99 11.19 0.03
CA LEU A 71 -10.94 10.30 1.19
C LEU A 71 -11.52 11.03 2.40
N ARG A 72 -12.64 10.51 2.92
CA ARG A 72 -13.30 11.07 4.11
C ARG A 72 -12.43 10.91 5.35
N SER A 73 -12.63 11.79 6.33
CA SER A 73 -12.09 11.63 7.67
C SER A 73 -12.54 10.32 8.32
N LEU A 74 -11.75 9.86 9.29
CA LEU A 74 -11.93 8.62 10.04
C LEU A 74 -13.36 8.38 10.56
N ASP A 75 -14.08 9.49 10.82
CA ASP A 75 -15.45 9.55 11.35
C ASP A 75 -16.49 8.73 10.56
N GLY A 76 -16.21 8.37 9.31
CA GLY A 76 -17.15 7.65 8.44
C GLY A 76 -16.80 6.18 8.13
N LEU A 77 -15.74 5.61 8.73
CA LEU A 77 -15.00 4.51 8.11
C LEU A 77 -14.72 3.28 9.00
N LEU A 78 -15.47 3.06 10.07
CA LEU A 78 -15.28 1.84 10.88
C LEU A 78 -15.90 0.61 10.20
N GLY A 79 -15.05 -0.20 9.59
CA GLY A 79 -15.41 -1.54 9.10
C GLY A 79 -15.56 -2.56 10.24
N ASN A 80 -16.34 -3.61 10.01
CA ASN A 80 -16.68 -4.64 11.01
C ASN A 80 -15.49 -5.44 11.55
N THR A 81 -14.31 -5.37 10.92
CA THR A 81 -13.08 -6.05 11.36
C THR A 81 -12.29 -5.28 12.43
N PHE A 82 -12.65 -4.03 12.74
CA PHE A 82 -12.00 -3.22 13.80
C PHE A 82 -11.92 -3.96 15.14
N LEU A 83 -12.95 -4.75 15.46
CA LEU A 83 -13.09 -5.45 16.73
C LEU A 83 -12.28 -6.76 16.80
N GLU A 84 -11.69 -7.21 15.70
CA GLU A 84 -10.92 -8.47 15.62
C GLU A 84 -9.41 -8.25 15.81
N THR A 85 -8.96 -7.00 15.84
CA THR A 85 -7.54 -6.64 15.97
C THR A 85 -7.13 -6.49 17.44
N ASN A 86 -5.99 -7.06 17.83
CA ASN A 86 -5.44 -6.96 19.19
C ASN A 86 -4.80 -5.59 19.46
N PHE A 87 -5.61 -4.54 19.60
CA PHE A 87 -5.16 -3.25 20.12
C PHE A 87 -5.04 -3.30 21.65
N THR A 88 -4.04 -2.62 22.20
CA THR A 88 -3.92 -2.38 23.65
C THR A 88 -5.01 -1.42 24.13
N GLU A 89 -5.26 -1.40 25.44
CA GLU A 89 -6.28 -0.51 26.03
C GLU A 89 -5.97 0.98 25.76
N ASP A 90 -4.69 1.37 25.80
CA ASP A 90 -4.24 2.73 25.49
C ASP A 90 -4.48 3.09 24.01
N GLU A 91 -4.20 2.16 23.08
CA GLU A 91 -4.44 2.36 21.64
C GLU A 91 -5.94 2.48 21.33
N CYS A 92 -6.78 1.68 21.99
CA CYS A 92 -8.23 1.78 21.89
C CYS A 92 -8.74 3.15 22.36
N GLN A 93 -8.19 3.71 23.43
CA GLN A 93 -8.57 5.04 23.92
C GLN A 93 -8.17 6.15 22.95
N ILE A 94 -6.96 6.06 22.37
CA ILE A 94 -6.49 7.00 21.34
C ILE A 94 -7.40 6.92 20.11
N LEU A 95 -7.70 5.72 19.62
CA LEU A 95 -8.62 5.53 18.48
C LEU A 95 -10.02 6.08 18.79
N ALA A 96 -10.56 5.79 19.96
CA ALA A 96 -11.87 6.30 20.36
C ALA A 96 -11.90 7.85 20.38
N SER A 97 -10.81 8.49 20.81
CA SER A 97 -10.69 9.96 20.79
C SER A 97 -10.61 10.55 19.37
N LEU A 98 -10.10 9.79 18.41
CA LEU A 98 -10.05 10.18 16.99
C LEU A 98 -11.39 9.98 16.27
N LEU A 99 -12.22 9.04 16.75
CA LEU A 99 -13.46 8.61 16.11
C LEU A 99 -14.71 9.30 16.67
N ILE A 100 -14.67 9.66 17.95
CA ILE A 100 -15.79 10.26 18.66
C ILE A 100 -15.41 11.71 18.95
N PRO A 101 -15.99 12.70 18.24
CA PRO A 101 -15.79 14.09 18.58
C PRO A 101 -16.42 14.36 19.95
N GLY A 102 -15.59 14.41 20.98
CA GLY A 102 -15.97 14.73 22.36
C GLY A 102 -15.09 15.86 22.91
N GLU A 103 -15.53 16.50 24.00
CA GLU A 103 -14.78 17.56 24.70
C GLU A 103 -13.46 17.08 25.36
N SER A 104 -12.96 15.88 25.02
CA SER A 104 -11.76 15.31 25.60
C SER A 104 -10.50 16.02 25.09
N SER A 105 -9.59 16.30 26.01
CA SER A 105 -8.34 17.05 25.85
C SER A 105 -7.27 16.40 24.97
N TYR A 106 -7.60 15.34 24.23
CA TYR A 106 -6.69 14.70 23.28
C TYR A 106 -6.86 15.37 21.91
N SER A 107 -6.22 16.52 21.72
CA SER A 107 -6.14 17.21 20.43
C SER A 107 -5.10 16.58 19.49
N GLN A 108 -4.82 15.29 19.64
CA GLN A 108 -3.75 14.63 18.91
C GLN A 108 -4.31 14.16 17.57
N GLY A 109 -4.07 14.93 16.51
CA GLY A 109 -4.43 14.53 15.15
C GLY A 109 -3.61 13.32 14.69
N TYR A 110 -4.03 12.72 13.58
CA TYR A 110 -3.25 11.69 12.89
C TYR A 110 -2.51 12.31 11.69
N GLU A 111 -1.41 11.67 11.29
CA GLU A 111 -0.71 11.99 10.05
C GLU A 111 -1.17 11.05 8.94
N ASP A 112 -1.58 11.62 7.80
CA ASP A 112 -1.91 10.83 6.61
C ASP A 112 -0.64 10.31 5.94
N ARG A 113 -0.70 9.04 5.57
CA ARG A 113 0.34 8.34 4.83
C ARG A 113 -0.29 7.53 3.70
N LEU A 114 0.41 7.42 2.59
CA LEU A 114 0.01 6.62 1.44
C LEU A 114 0.99 5.48 1.23
N ALA A 115 0.48 4.25 1.17
CA ALA A 115 1.22 3.08 0.74
C ALA A 115 0.75 2.67 -0.65
N ILE A 116 1.60 2.90 -1.65
CA ILE A 116 1.29 2.63 -3.06
C ILE A 116 2.09 1.43 -3.53
N PHE A 117 1.41 0.40 -3.97
CA PHE A 117 2.03 -0.79 -4.53
C PHE A 117 1.84 -0.83 -6.04
N ILE A 118 2.93 -1.02 -6.78
CA ILE A 118 2.92 -1.11 -8.24
C ILE A 118 3.58 -2.42 -8.64
N GLY A 119 2.75 -3.38 -9.04
CA GLY A 119 3.17 -4.62 -9.66
C GLY A 119 3.43 -4.42 -11.15
N TYR A 120 4.57 -4.90 -11.66
CA TYR A 120 4.93 -4.74 -13.06
C TYR A 120 5.65 -5.94 -13.65
N ASN A 121 5.53 -6.15 -14.97
CA ASN A 121 6.29 -7.19 -15.64
C ASN A 121 7.79 -6.88 -15.67
N HIS A 122 8.57 -7.83 -15.19
CA HIS A 122 10.01 -7.89 -15.36
C HIS A 122 10.40 -9.30 -15.77
N LYS A 123 10.70 -9.45 -17.06
CA LYS A 123 11.32 -10.68 -17.54
C LYS A 123 12.73 -10.78 -16.99
N ILE A 124 12.93 -11.79 -16.15
CA ILE A 124 14.26 -12.17 -15.69
C ILE A 124 15.00 -12.71 -16.92
N GLU A 125 16.17 -12.15 -17.22
CA GLU A 125 17.01 -12.66 -18.31
C GLU A 125 17.34 -14.14 -18.06
N GLU A 126 17.18 -14.98 -19.10
CA GLU A 126 17.47 -16.42 -19.01
C GLU A 126 18.89 -16.71 -18.50
N SER A 127 19.83 -15.81 -18.76
CA SER A 127 21.21 -15.88 -18.27
C SER A 127 21.31 -16.01 -16.75
N LEU A 128 20.37 -15.40 -15.99
CA LEU A 128 20.33 -15.46 -14.53
C LEU A 128 19.88 -16.83 -14.03
N ILE A 129 19.12 -17.61 -14.82
CA ILE A 129 18.64 -18.94 -14.43
C ILE A 129 19.83 -19.90 -14.25
N TYR A 130 20.93 -19.65 -14.97
CA TYR A 130 22.14 -20.47 -14.94
C TYR A 130 23.18 -19.96 -13.92
N GLU A 131 22.87 -18.91 -13.16
CA GLU A 131 23.78 -18.39 -12.13
C GLU A 131 23.82 -19.29 -10.90
N ASN A 132 24.95 -19.22 -10.18
CA ASN A 132 25.09 -19.97 -8.94
C ASN A 132 24.14 -19.45 -7.86
N ALA A 133 23.52 -20.36 -7.09
CA ALA A 133 22.58 -20.04 -6.02
C ALA A 133 23.12 -19.03 -4.99
N SER A 134 24.43 -18.98 -4.75
CA SER A 134 25.06 -18.00 -3.84
C SER A 134 25.13 -16.58 -4.40
N ARG A 135 25.16 -16.42 -5.73
CA ARG A 135 25.28 -15.12 -6.41
C ARG A 135 23.94 -14.61 -6.92
N PHE A 136 23.03 -15.52 -7.23
CA PHE A 136 21.71 -15.22 -7.77
C PHE A 136 20.94 -14.15 -6.97
N PRO A 137 20.84 -14.21 -5.62
CA PRO A 137 20.09 -13.20 -4.86
C PRO A 137 20.65 -11.78 -5.05
N SER A 138 21.97 -11.62 -4.98
CA SER A 138 22.62 -10.32 -5.12
C SER A 138 22.49 -9.73 -6.52
N LEU A 139 22.54 -10.57 -7.56
CA LEU A 139 22.38 -10.15 -8.95
C LEU A 139 20.93 -9.76 -9.25
N LEU A 140 19.97 -10.52 -8.73
CA LEU A 140 18.56 -10.21 -8.85
C LEU A 140 18.22 -8.88 -8.17
N GLU A 141 18.72 -8.65 -6.96
CA GLU A 141 18.56 -7.39 -6.23
C GLU A 141 19.13 -6.20 -7.02
N GLN A 142 20.35 -6.34 -7.54
CA GLN A 142 21.00 -5.28 -8.32
C GLN A 142 20.21 -4.93 -9.60
N LYS A 143 19.67 -5.95 -10.28
CA LYS A 143 18.86 -5.75 -11.50
C LYS A 143 17.53 -5.08 -11.18
N ASN A 144 16.83 -5.54 -10.15
CA ASN A 144 15.61 -4.92 -9.68
C ASN A 144 15.84 -3.45 -9.32
N TYR A 145 16.89 -3.14 -8.55
CA TYR A 145 17.24 -1.77 -8.19
C TYR A 145 17.52 -0.91 -9.42
N SER A 146 18.32 -1.40 -10.37
CA SER A 146 18.68 -0.67 -11.59
C SER A 146 17.45 -0.34 -12.43
N GLN A 147 16.52 -1.28 -12.56
CA GLN A 147 15.28 -1.06 -13.30
C GLN A 147 14.35 -0.09 -12.60
N CYS A 148 14.14 -0.25 -11.29
CA CYS A 148 13.34 0.68 -10.50
C CYS A 148 13.90 2.10 -10.57
N SER A 149 15.22 2.25 -10.47
CA SER A 149 15.90 3.54 -10.60
C SER A 149 15.72 4.15 -12.00
N ALA A 150 15.81 3.35 -13.07
CA ALA A 150 15.58 3.83 -14.43
C ALA A 150 14.11 4.25 -14.65
N GLY A 151 13.16 3.42 -14.22
CA GLY A 151 11.73 3.70 -14.35
C GLY A 151 11.31 4.95 -13.57
N THR A 152 11.73 5.06 -12.31
CA THR A 152 11.45 6.26 -11.49
C THR A 152 12.07 7.53 -12.05
N ARG A 153 13.25 7.43 -12.69
CA ARG A 153 13.87 8.58 -13.37
C ARG A 153 13.07 9.04 -14.59
N ILE A 154 12.51 8.10 -15.35
CA ILE A 154 11.65 8.39 -16.51
C ILE A 154 10.35 9.05 -16.03
N SER A 155 9.75 8.52 -14.96
CA SER A 155 8.50 9.03 -14.39
C SER A 155 8.68 10.17 -13.38
N LYS A 156 9.85 10.82 -13.34
CA LYS A 156 10.17 11.83 -12.30
C LYS A 156 9.19 13.00 -12.29
N GLU A 157 8.80 13.50 -13.46
CA GLU A 157 7.85 14.60 -13.55
C GLU A 157 6.47 14.22 -13.03
N GLU A 158 6.02 13.00 -13.31
CA GLU A 158 4.77 12.47 -12.76
C GLU A 158 4.86 12.33 -11.25
N ILE A 159 5.94 11.72 -10.73
CA ILE A 159 6.14 11.54 -9.28
C ILE A 159 6.14 12.88 -8.56
N ASN A 160 6.74 13.92 -9.16
CA ASN A 160 6.73 15.26 -8.58
C ASN A 160 5.32 15.84 -8.44
N LYS A 161 4.33 15.42 -9.23
CA LYS A 161 2.94 15.88 -9.06
C LYS A 161 2.37 15.47 -7.71
N LEU A 162 2.86 14.38 -7.11
CA LEU A 162 2.44 13.95 -5.78
C LEU A 162 2.87 14.92 -4.67
N SER A 163 3.77 15.87 -4.92
CA SER A 163 4.17 16.86 -3.91
C SER A 163 3.04 17.76 -3.43
N ILE A 164 1.92 17.81 -4.16
CA ILE A 164 0.72 18.55 -3.76
C ILE A 164 -0.12 17.81 -2.71
N VAL A 165 0.14 16.51 -2.54
CA VAL A 165 -0.54 15.67 -1.55
C VAL A 165 0.12 15.91 -0.20
N ASN A 166 -0.66 16.36 0.79
CA ASN A 166 -0.17 16.58 2.15
C ASN A 166 -0.10 15.27 2.95
N ALA A 167 0.65 14.29 2.45
CA ALA A 167 0.85 12.99 3.07
C ALA A 167 2.27 12.47 2.80
N THR A 168 2.80 11.64 3.70
CA THR A 168 4.01 10.86 3.40
C THR A 168 3.63 9.76 2.42
N ILE A 169 4.45 9.53 1.38
CA ILE A 169 4.14 8.55 0.33
C ILE A 169 5.25 7.51 0.25
N ASP A 170 4.89 6.25 0.49
CA ASP A 170 5.75 5.09 0.25
C ASP A 170 5.32 4.38 -1.03
N CYS A 171 6.25 4.24 -1.96
CA CYS A 171 6.04 3.47 -3.18
C CYS A 171 6.79 2.13 -3.11
N PHE A 172 6.05 1.03 -3.29
CA PHE A 172 6.57 -0.32 -3.35
C PHE A 172 6.47 -0.83 -4.79
N PHE A 173 7.62 -1.06 -5.41
CA PHE A 173 7.73 -1.59 -6.76
C PHE A 173 7.98 -3.09 -6.70
N VAL A 174 7.08 -3.88 -7.24
CA VAL A 174 7.18 -5.35 -7.19
C VAL A 174 7.24 -5.94 -8.59
N PRO A 175 8.39 -6.52 -8.98
CA PRO A 175 8.54 -7.18 -10.27
C PRO A 175 7.82 -8.54 -10.26
N PHE A 176 7.14 -8.85 -11.36
CA PHE A 176 6.52 -10.14 -11.65
C PHE A 176 7.05 -10.66 -12.99
N ASP A 177 7.17 -11.98 -13.14
CA ASP A 177 7.53 -12.56 -14.44
C ASP A 177 6.42 -12.32 -15.47
N ASP A 178 5.16 -12.57 -15.07
CA ASP A 178 3.96 -12.21 -15.80
C ASP A 178 2.84 -11.84 -14.82
N VAL A 179 2.49 -10.54 -14.78
CA VAL A 179 1.44 -9.98 -13.93
C VAL A 179 0.05 -10.49 -14.29
N ASN A 180 -0.22 -10.78 -15.56
CA ASN A 180 -1.55 -11.25 -16.00
C ASN A 180 -1.73 -12.69 -15.55
N LYS A 181 -0.70 -13.52 -15.78
CA LYS A 181 -0.69 -14.90 -15.31
C LYS A 181 -0.83 -14.97 -13.78
N PHE A 182 -0.07 -14.15 -13.04
CA PHE A 182 -0.19 -14.09 -11.59
C PHE A 182 -1.62 -13.74 -11.15
N ASN A 183 -2.24 -12.75 -11.78
CA ASN A 183 -3.59 -12.32 -11.43
C ASN A 183 -4.63 -13.41 -11.72
N ASP A 184 -4.51 -14.10 -12.86
CA ASP A 184 -5.40 -15.20 -13.25
C ASP A 184 -5.28 -16.38 -12.28
N GLU A 185 -4.05 -16.84 -12.00
CA GLU A 185 -3.78 -17.93 -11.05
C GLU A 185 -4.26 -17.58 -9.63
N PHE A 186 -4.07 -16.32 -9.22
CA PHE A 186 -4.52 -15.85 -7.91
C PHE A 186 -6.06 -15.85 -7.81
N ILE A 187 -6.78 -15.33 -8.81
CA ILE A 187 -8.25 -15.36 -8.85
C ILE A 187 -8.78 -16.80 -8.86
N GLU A 188 -8.13 -17.69 -9.61
CA GLU A 188 -8.51 -19.12 -9.61
C GLU A 188 -8.30 -19.79 -8.25
N SER A 189 -7.21 -19.48 -7.54
CA SER A 189 -6.96 -20.04 -6.20
C SER A 189 -8.03 -19.65 -5.19
N LEU A 190 -8.51 -18.41 -5.24
CA LEU A 190 -9.57 -17.91 -4.34
C LEU A 190 -10.90 -18.63 -4.57
N LYS A 191 -11.21 -19.00 -5.81
CA LYS A 191 -12.44 -19.74 -6.14
C LYS A 191 -12.41 -21.20 -5.66
N ASN A 192 -11.21 -21.77 -5.53
CA ASN A 192 -11.04 -23.17 -5.14
C ASN A 192 -10.99 -23.35 -3.60
N GLU A 193 -10.83 -22.29 -2.82
CA GLU A 193 -10.91 -22.33 -1.35
C GLU A 193 -12.35 -22.25 -0.83
N GLU A 194 -13.34 -21.94 -1.69
CA GLU A 194 -14.78 -21.89 -1.35
C GLU A 194 -15.54 -23.22 -1.63
N ALA A 195 -14.84 -24.31 -1.99
CA ALA A 195 -15.41 -25.63 -2.30
C ALA A 195 -15.00 -26.71 -1.28
#